data_AF-R9LVS9-F1
#
_entry.id   AF-R9LVS9-F1
#
_cell.length_a   1.000
_cell.length_b   1.000
_cell.length_c   1.000
_cell.angle_alpha   90.00
_cell.angle_beta   90.00
_cell.angle_gamma   90.00
#
_symmetry.space_group_name_H-M   'P 1'
#
loop_
_entity.id
_entity.type
_entity.pdbx_description
1 polymer ?
#
loop_
_entity_poly.entity_id
_entity_poly.type
_entity_poly.pdbx_seq_one_letter_code
_entity_poly.pdbx_strand_id
1 'polypeptide(L)'
;MLNILDIITDWIKGILRDCIMGNLDGMFDQINSEVGEVAANVGTTPAAWNAGVFSMIRNLSDNVVVPIAGMIITFVLCYELISMLMEKNNFHDDVCCKRCISNASNTTYSQLICGRMI
;
A
#
# COMPACT_ATOMS: atom_id res chain seq x y z
N MET A 1 -60.92 46.28 16.14
CA MET A 1 -60.16 47.04 17.16
C MET A 1 -59.26 46.07 17.93
N LEU A 2 -58.20 45.59 17.29
CA LEU A 2 -57.12 44.78 17.91
C LEU A 2 -55.75 45.08 17.27
N ASN A 3 -55.62 46.17 16.52
CA ASN A 3 -54.40 46.43 15.72
C ASN A 3 -53.14 46.61 16.57
N ILE A 4 -53.24 47.11 17.80
CA ILE A 4 -52.06 47.43 18.60
C ILE A 4 -51.36 46.19 19.17
N LEU A 5 -52.12 45.17 19.60
CA LEU A 5 -51.53 43.93 20.10
C LEU A 5 -50.94 43.07 18.98
N ASP A 6 -51.58 43.07 17.80
CA ASP A 6 -51.04 42.39 16.62
C ASP A 6 -49.74 43.06 16.13
N ILE A 7 -49.70 44.40 16.07
CA ILE A 7 -48.48 45.15 15.71
C ILE A 7 -47.33 44.87 16.68
N ILE A 8 -47.60 44.84 17.99
CA ILE A 8 -46.57 44.53 19.00
C ILE A 8 -46.10 43.08 18.89
N THR A 9 -47.02 42.14 18.65
CA THR A 9 -46.69 40.72 18.48
C THR A 9 -45.82 40.48 17.25
N ASP A 10 -46.14 41.14 16.14
CA ASP A 10 -45.36 41.04 14.90
C ASP A 10 -43.99 41.72 15.03
N TRP A 11 -43.90 42.82 15.78
CA TRP A 11 -42.62 43.47 16.08
C TRP A 11 -41.68 42.55 16.89
N ILE A 12 -42.19 41.89 17.93
CA ILE A 12 -41.39 40.93 18.74
C ILE A 12 -40.99 39.71 17.91
N LYS A 13 -41.90 39.17 17.08
CA LYS A 13 -41.57 38.06 16.17
C LYS A 13 -40.54 38.45 15.11
N GLY A 14 -40.56 39.70 14.64
CA GLY A 14 -39.56 40.26 13.73
C GLY A 14 -38.18 40.25 14.37
N ILE A 15 -38.04 40.85 15.55
CA ILE A 15 -36.76 40.90 16.28
C ILE A 15 -36.22 39.49 16.58
N LEU A 16 -37.08 38.57 17.02
CA LEU A 16 -36.66 37.20 17.33
C LEU A 16 -36.19 36.46 16.06
N ARG A 17 -36.91 36.65 14.95
CA ARG A 17 -36.54 36.09 13.64
C ARG A 17 -35.20 36.65 13.18
N ASP A 18 -35.02 37.96 13.22
CA ASP A 18 -33.83 38.65 12.76
C ASP A 18 -32.60 38.27 13.60
N CYS A 19 -32.79 38.08 14.90
CA CYS A 19 -31.72 37.62 15.79
C CYS A 19 -31.30 36.17 15.49
N ILE A 20 -32.26 35.27 15.27
CA ILE A 20 -31.98 33.87 14.94
C ILE A 20 -31.34 33.76 13.55
N MET A 21 -31.88 34.45 12.54
CA MET A 21 -31.31 34.47 11.19
C MET A 21 -29.91 35.09 11.21
N GLY A 22 -29.71 36.21 11.89
CA GLY A 22 -28.39 36.82 12.02
C GLY A 22 -27.37 35.93 12.72
N ASN A 23 -27.79 35.12 13.71
CA ASN A 23 -26.91 34.14 14.34
C ASN A 23 -26.56 32.98 13.39
N LEU A 24 -27.55 32.45 12.67
CA LEU A 24 -27.35 31.37 11.70
C LEU A 24 -26.50 31.81 10.51
N ASP A 25 -26.74 33.01 9.97
CA ASP A 25 -25.93 33.60 8.90
C ASP A 25 -24.48 33.79 9.36
N GLY A 26 -24.27 34.29 10.59
CA GLY A 26 -22.94 34.39 11.19
C GLY A 26 -22.24 33.04 11.37
N MET A 27 -22.98 31.97 11.71
CA MET A 27 -22.44 30.62 11.76
C MET A 27 -22.07 30.09 10.36
N PHE A 28 -22.87 30.37 9.33
CA PHE A 28 -22.55 29.98 7.95
C PHE A 28 -21.32 30.72 7.42
N ASP A 29 -21.17 32.01 7.72
CA ASP A 29 -19.98 32.78 7.36
C ASP A 29 -18.71 32.24 8.05
N GLN A 30 -18.81 31.90 9.34
CA GLN A 30 -17.70 31.29 10.08
C GLN A 30 -17.31 29.93 9.50
N ILE A 31 -18.29 29.06 9.23
CA ILE A 31 -18.05 27.76 8.60
C ILE A 31 -17.40 27.93 7.23
N ASN A 32 -17.84 28.90 6.43
CA ASN A 32 -17.25 29.16 5.12
C ASN A 32 -15.79 29.63 5.22
N SER A 33 -15.46 30.43 6.23
CA SER A 33 -14.07 30.81 6.53
C SER A 33 -13.21 29.61 6.94
N GLU A 34 -13.70 28.78 7.88
CA GLU A 34 -12.98 27.59 8.35
C GLU A 34 -12.81 26.56 7.23
N VAL A 35 -13.83 26.32 6.42
CA VAL A 35 -13.76 25.42 5.26
C VAL A 35 -12.82 25.96 4.19
N GLY A 36 -12.76 27.28 3.98
CA GLY A 36 -11.81 27.93 3.08
C GLY A 36 -10.35 27.72 3.53
N GLU A 37 -10.10 27.87 4.83
CA GLU A 37 -8.77 27.62 5.42
C GLU A 37 -8.40 26.12 5.36
N VAL A 38 -9.33 25.23 5.71
CA VAL A 38 -9.11 23.78 5.64
C VAL A 38 -8.89 23.33 4.19
N ALA A 39 -9.62 23.87 3.21
CA ALA A 39 -9.39 23.58 1.80
C ALA A 39 -8.00 24.02 1.34
N ALA A 40 -7.51 25.18 1.81
CA ALA A 40 -6.14 25.60 1.57
C ALA A 40 -5.13 24.62 2.20
N ASN A 41 -5.37 24.18 3.43
CA ASN A 41 -4.50 23.26 4.17
C ASN A 41 -4.47 21.84 3.55
N VAL A 42 -5.59 21.33 3.06
CA VAL A 42 -5.69 20.01 2.38
C VAL A 42 -4.96 19.99 1.04
N GLY A 43 -4.80 21.16 0.38
CA GLY A 43 -4.01 21.30 -0.83
C GLY A 43 -2.50 21.40 -0.59
N THR A 44 -2.06 21.63 0.65
CA THR A 44 -0.63 21.71 0.96
C THR A 44 0.01 20.33 1.04
N THR A 45 1.29 20.24 0.67
CA THR A 45 2.05 19.00 0.86
C THR A 45 2.04 18.62 2.34
N PRO A 46 1.91 17.33 2.71
CA PRO A 46 1.83 16.89 4.11
C PRO A 46 2.97 17.39 5.02
N ALA A 47 4.16 17.65 4.45
CA ALA A 47 5.30 18.26 5.15
C ALA A 47 5.06 19.72 5.58
N ALA A 48 4.22 20.45 4.85
CA ALA A 48 3.89 21.85 5.10
C ALA A 48 2.73 22.02 6.10
N TRP A 49 1.74 21.12 6.10
CA TRP A 49 0.66 21.11 7.11
C TRP A 49 1.19 20.67 8.47
N ASN A 50 1.82 19.49 8.57
CA ASN A 50 2.32 18.98 9.84
C ASN A 50 3.62 18.21 9.65
N ALA A 51 4.72 18.92 9.82
CA ALA A 51 6.07 18.35 9.71
C ALA A 51 6.29 17.17 10.67
N GLY A 52 5.63 17.16 11.84
CA GLY A 52 5.73 16.08 12.82
C GLY A 52 5.19 14.76 12.31
N VAL A 53 3.93 14.72 11.87
CA VAL A 53 3.29 13.50 11.35
C VAL A 53 3.95 13.01 10.06
N PHE A 54 4.32 13.93 9.16
CA PHE A 54 5.04 13.57 7.94
C PHE A 54 6.41 12.97 8.24
N SER A 55 7.17 13.57 9.17
CA SER A 55 8.47 13.01 9.59
C SER A 55 8.32 11.61 10.20
N MET A 56 7.23 11.35 10.93
CA MET A 56 7.01 10.04 11.51
C MET A 56 6.74 8.97 10.45
N ILE A 57 5.83 9.25 9.51
CA ILE A 57 5.53 8.32 8.41
C ILE A 57 6.78 8.08 7.56
N ARG A 58 7.54 9.14 7.26
CA ARG A 58 8.80 9.05 6.51
C ARG A 58 9.82 8.20 7.24
N ASN A 59 10.00 8.43 8.54
CA ASN A 59 10.94 7.68 9.37
C ASN A 59 10.60 6.18 9.44
N LEU A 60 9.32 5.84 9.60
CA LEU A 60 8.86 4.45 9.55
C LEU A 60 9.12 3.81 8.18
N SER A 61 8.84 4.52 7.09
CA SER A 61 9.09 4.03 5.74
C SER A 61 10.59 3.77 5.50
N ASP A 62 11.45 4.74 5.85
CA ASP A 62 12.87 4.67 5.56
C ASP A 62 13.59 3.64 6.46
N ASN A 63 13.18 3.48 7.72
CA ASN A 63 13.83 2.56 8.66
C ASN A 63 13.25 1.14 8.70
N VAL A 64 12.00 0.95 8.30
CA VAL A 64 11.32 -0.36 8.42
C VAL A 64 10.99 -0.94 7.04
N VAL A 65 10.33 -0.17 6.18
CA VAL A 65 9.82 -0.69 4.90
C VAL A 65 10.98 -0.99 3.93
N VAL A 66 11.93 -0.06 3.79
CA VAL A 66 13.05 -0.22 2.86
C VAL A 66 13.94 -1.43 3.22
N PRO A 67 14.37 -1.62 4.48
CA PRO A 67 15.19 -2.78 4.84
C PRO A 67 14.46 -4.11 4.68
N ILE A 68 13.17 -4.19 5.02
CA ILE A 68 12.38 -5.42 4.84
C ILE A 68 12.27 -5.79 3.35
N ALA A 69 11.97 -4.81 2.49
CA ALA A 69 11.93 -5.03 1.04
C ALA A 69 13.29 -5.50 0.51
N GLY A 70 14.39 -4.89 1.00
CA GLY A 70 15.75 -5.31 0.66
C GLY A 70 16.03 -6.76 1.02
N MET A 71 15.66 -7.20 2.23
CA MET A 71 15.85 -8.60 2.64
C MET A 71 15.09 -9.58 1.74
N ILE A 72 13.83 -9.29 1.41
CA ILE A 72 13.01 -10.15 0.55
C ILE A 72 13.61 -10.22 -0.87
N ILE A 73 14.02 -9.09 -1.44
CA ILE A 73 14.62 -9.05 -2.78
C ILE A 73 15.91 -9.85 -2.81
N THR A 74 16.79 -9.69 -1.81
CA THR A 74 18.03 -10.50 -1.75
C THR A 74 17.75 -11.98 -1.60
N PHE A 75 16.71 -12.37 -0.85
CA PHE A 75 16.30 -13.76 -0.73
C PHE A 75 15.86 -14.33 -2.08
N VAL A 76 14.93 -13.66 -2.79
CA VAL A 76 14.45 -14.12 -4.10
C VAL A 76 15.60 -14.19 -5.12
N LEU A 77 16.45 -13.17 -5.18
CA LEU A 77 17.61 -13.15 -6.08
C LEU A 77 18.61 -14.27 -5.79
N CYS A 78 18.87 -14.60 -4.51
CA CYS A 78 19.74 -15.71 -4.15
C CYS A 78 19.15 -17.07 -4.57
N TYR A 79 17.83 -17.26 -4.46
CA TYR A 79 17.18 -18.49 -4.95
C TYR A 79 17.32 -18.62 -6.47
N GLU A 80 17.06 -17.56 -7.22
CA GLU A 80 17.20 -17.56 -8.68
C GLU A 80 18.66 -17.75 -9.11
N LEU A 81 19.60 -17.08 -8.44
CA LEU A 81 21.03 -17.21 -8.71
C LEU A 81 21.51 -18.65 -8.48
N ILE A 82 21.14 -19.27 -7.36
CA ILE A 82 21.52 -20.65 -7.07
C ILE A 82 20.88 -21.61 -8.09
N SER A 83 19.62 -21.41 -8.48
CA SER A 83 18.96 -22.23 -9.51
C SER A 83 19.70 -22.14 -10.85
N MET A 84 20.01 -20.93 -11.31
CA MET A 84 20.78 -20.73 -12.55
C MET A 84 22.18 -21.35 -12.47
N LEU A 85 22.84 -21.24 -11.32
CA LEU A 85 24.16 -21.84 -11.11
C LEU A 85 24.08 -23.37 -11.07
N MET A 86 23.05 -23.97 -10.47
CA MET A 86 22.85 -25.43 -10.45
C MET A 86 22.40 -25.97 -11.82
N GLU A 87 21.69 -25.18 -12.61
CA GLU A 87 21.31 -25.57 -13.97
C GLU A 87 22.49 -25.50 -14.95
N LYS A 88 23.45 -24.58 -14.73
CA LYS A 88 24.66 -24.42 -15.55
C LYS A 88 25.85 -25.24 -15.05
N ASN A 89 25.91 -25.58 -13.77
CA ASN A 89 26.83 -26.60 -13.23
C ASN A 89 26.16 -27.95 -13.34
N ASN A 90 26.59 -28.77 -14.29
CA ASN A 90 26.00 -30.05 -14.70
C ASN A 90 25.90 -31.14 -13.57
N PHE A 91 25.13 -30.91 -12.51
CA PHE A 91 24.83 -31.89 -11.45
C PHE A 91 23.74 -32.89 -11.88
N HIS A 92 23.58 -33.10 -13.20
CA HIS A 92 22.66 -34.08 -13.77
C HIS A 92 23.36 -35.41 -14.15
N ASP A 93 24.64 -35.62 -13.82
CA ASP A 93 25.43 -36.75 -14.34
C ASP A 93 25.99 -37.76 -13.29
N ASP A 94 25.50 -37.79 -12.05
CA ASP A 94 25.90 -38.85 -11.10
C ASP A 94 24.96 -40.07 -11.04
N VAL A 95 23.95 -40.14 -11.92
CA VAL A 95 23.08 -41.32 -12.05
C VAL A 95 23.35 -42.18 -13.28
N CYS A 96 24.25 -41.77 -14.19
CA CYS A 96 24.68 -42.62 -15.30
C CYS A 96 26.00 -43.38 -15.01
N CYS A 97 26.92 -42.83 -14.19
CA CYS A 97 28.22 -43.50 -13.96
C CYS A 97 28.16 -44.68 -12.95
N LYS A 98 27.14 -44.79 -12.10
CA LYS A 98 27.07 -45.90 -11.12
C LYS A 98 26.60 -47.23 -11.72
N ARG A 99 25.95 -47.23 -12.89
CA ARG A 99 25.59 -48.46 -13.62
C ARG A 99 26.70 -48.93 -14.58
N CYS A 100 27.56 -48.04 -15.08
CA CYS A 100 28.64 -48.39 -16.00
C CYS A 100 29.86 -49.06 -15.32
N ILE A 101 30.16 -48.79 -14.05
CA ILE A 101 31.26 -49.50 -13.35
C ILE A 101 30.85 -50.94 -12.96
N SER A 102 29.56 -51.20 -12.73
CA SER A 102 29.09 -52.55 -12.39
C SER A 102 28.91 -53.48 -13.60
N ASN A 103 28.98 -52.95 -14.83
CA ASN A 103 28.70 -53.72 -16.06
C ASN A 103 29.95 -54.00 -16.91
N ALA A 104 31.15 -53.72 -16.39
CA ALA A 104 32.41 -54.15 -17.02
C ALA A 104 32.94 -55.49 -16.46
N SER A 105 32.33 -56.03 -15.40
CA SER A 105 32.83 -57.21 -14.67
C SER A 105 31.99 -58.49 -14.81
N ASN A 106 30.95 -58.51 -15.66
CA ASN A 106 30.26 -59.77 -15.94
C ASN A 106 29.76 -59.84 -17.39
N THR A 107 30.58 -60.49 -18.22
CA THR A 107 30.15 -61.40 -19.29
C THR A 107 28.70 -61.86 -19.11
N THR A 108 27.93 -61.84 -20.20
CA THR A 108 26.83 -62.79 -20.55
C THR A 108 25.62 -62.04 -21.13
N TYR A 109 25.67 -61.88 -22.46
CA TYR A 109 24.57 -62.01 -23.41
C TYR A 109 23.25 -61.25 -23.15
N SER A 110 22.94 -60.36 -24.10
CA SER A 110 21.63 -60.15 -24.74
C SER A 110 20.98 -58.79 -24.50
N GLN A 111 20.57 -58.20 -25.64
CA GLN A 111 19.62 -57.10 -25.83
C GLN A 111 20.19 -55.69 -25.50
N LEU A 112 20.64 -54.85 -26.44
CA LEU A 112 20.07 -54.55 -27.76
C LEU A 112 18.54 -54.43 -27.73
N ILE A 113 17.99 -53.50 -26.94
CA ILE A 113 16.75 -52.82 -27.31
C ILE A 113 16.92 -51.31 -27.11
N CYS A 114 17.30 -50.68 -28.22
CA CYS A 114 16.88 -49.34 -28.57
C CYS A 114 15.35 -49.20 -28.41
N GLY A 115 14.89 -48.11 -27.79
CA GLY A 115 13.48 -47.72 -27.80
C GLY A 115 13.17 -46.78 -26.63
N ARG A 116 13.52 -45.49 -26.74
CA ARG A 116 12.63 -44.43 -27.23
C ARG A 116 11.62 -43.97 -26.16
N MET A 117 11.73 -42.66 -25.90
CA MET A 117 10.68 -41.65 -25.78
C MET A 117 10.61 -41.04 -24.39
N ILE A 118 10.65 -39.69 -24.43
CA ILE A 118 10.66 -38.66 -23.38
C ILE A 118 11.92 -38.53 -22.52
#